data_AF-A0A165TN02-F1
#
_entry.id   AF-A0A165TN02-F1
#
_cell.length_a   1.000
_cell.length_b   1.000
_cell.length_c   1.000
_cell.angle_alpha   90.00
_cell.angle_beta   90.00
_cell.angle_gamma   90.00
#
_symmetry.space_group_name_H-M   'P 1'
#
loop_
_entity.id
_entity.type
_entity.pdbx_description
1 polymer ?
#
loop_
_entity_poly.entity_id
_entity_poly.type
_entity_poly.pdbx_seq_one_letter_code
_entity_poly.pdbx_strand_id
1 'polypeptide(L)' 'MVDSAALKDQGNKAFQAKDYDKAIELFNQAIELDPQNHVLYSNRSAANAGKRQWSKAL' A
#
# COMPACT_ATOMS: atom_id res chain seq x y z
N MET A 1 2.44 -14.13 -14.02
CA MET A 1 3.57 -13.60 -13.23
C MET A 1 2.99 -12.55 -12.32
N VAL A 2 3.33 -12.55 -11.03
CA VAL A 2 2.89 -11.48 -10.12
C VAL A 2 3.85 -10.33 -10.33
N ASP A 3 3.36 -9.24 -10.89
CA ASP A 3 4.18 -8.08 -11.24
C ASP A 3 3.97 -6.97 -10.20
N SER A 4 5.02 -6.19 -9.91
CA SER A 4 4.96 -5.08 -8.94
C SER A 4 3.81 -4.11 -9.25
N ALA A 5 3.54 -3.85 -10.53
CA ALA A 5 2.42 -3.03 -10.98
C ALA A 5 1.05 -3.58 -10.55
N ALA A 6 0.84 -4.90 -10.64
CA ALA A 6 -0.41 -5.53 -10.23
C ALA A 6 -0.61 -5.46 -8.71
N LEU A 7 0.47 -5.67 -7.93
CA LEU A 7 0.44 -5.52 -6.48
C LEU A 7 0.18 -4.08 -6.05
N LYS A 8 0.80 -3.10 -6.73
CA LYS A 8 0.52 -1.67 -6.54
C LYS A 8 -0.95 -1.35 -6.77
N ASP A 9 -1.54 -1.86 -7.85
CA ASP A 9 -2.94 -1.59 -8.18
C ASP A 9 -3.90 -2.25 -7.18
N GLN A 10 -3.58 -3.45 -6.70
CA GLN A 10 -4.30 -4.09 -5.60
C GLN A 10 -4.17 -3.30 -4.30
N GLY A 11 -2.97 -2.82 -3.97
CA GLY A 11 -2.72 -1.98 -2.79
C GLY A 11 -3.51 -0.67 -2.85
N ASN A 12 -3.61 -0.06 -4.03
CA ASN A 12 -4.43 1.13 -4.26
C ASN A 12 -5.93 0.84 -4.04
N LYS A 13 -6.42 -0.32 -4.50
CA LYS A 13 -7.82 -0.74 -4.25
C LYS A 13 -8.09 -0.96 -2.76
N ALA A 14 -7.17 -1.63 -2.05
CA ALA A 14 -7.27 -1.81 -0.61
C ALA A 14 -7.24 -0.47 0.14
N PHE A 15 -6.37 0.46 -0.28
CA PHE A 15 -6.31 1.81 0.27
C PHE A 15 -7.64 2.58 0.09
N GLN A 16 -8.26 2.49 -1.09
CA GLN A 16 -9.57 3.08 -1.36
C GLN A 16 -10.69 2.44 -0.53
N ALA A 17 -10.60 1.13 -0.29
CA ALA A 17 -11.49 0.40 0.60
C ALA A 17 -11.27 0.71 2.09
N LYS A 18 -10.32 1.60 2.43
CA LYS A 18 -9.89 1.93 3.80
C LYS A 18 -9.31 0.73 4.56
N ASP A 19 -8.94 -0.32 3.83
CA ASP A 19 -8.21 -1.47 4.34
C ASP A 19 -6.71 -1.16 4.26
N TYR A 20 -6.26 -0.30 5.17
CA TYR A 20 -4.89 0.20 5.17
C TYR A 20 -3.86 -0.88 5.50
N ASP A 21 -4.23 -1.86 6.32
CA ASP A 21 -3.34 -2.97 6.65
C ASP A 21 -3.02 -3.81 5.42
N LYS A 22 -4.05 -4.19 4.66
CA LYS A 22 -3.87 -4.92 3.41
C LYS A 22 -3.14 -4.09 2.36
N ALA A 23 -3.43 -2.78 2.28
CA ALA A 23 -2.71 -1.88 1.38
C ALA A 23 -1.20 -1.85 1.69
N ILE A 24 -0.81 -1.75 2.96
CA ILE A 24 0.59 -1.75 3.39
C ILE A 24 1.28 -3.06 3.00
N GLU A 25 0.63 -4.20 3.22
CA GLU A 25 1.17 -5.52 2.86
C GLU A 25 1.41 -5.63 1.34
N LEU A 26 0.43 -5.23 0.53
CA LEU A 26 0.52 -5.26 -0.93
C LEU A 26 1.62 -4.34 -1.45
N PHE A 27 1.78 -3.14 -0.87
CA PHE A 27 2.88 -2.24 -1.24
C PHE A 27 4.25 -2.79 -0.80
N ASN A 28 4.34 -3.50 0.33
CA ASN A 28 5.58 -4.17 0.74
C ASN A 28 5.99 -5.25 -0.27
N GLN A 29 5.05 -6.11 -0.67
CA GLN A 29 5.33 -7.13 -1.70
C GLN A 29 5.72 -6.48 -3.04
N ALA A 30 5.06 -5.37 -3.43
CA ALA A 30 5.41 -4.63 -4.63
C ALA A 30 6.84 -4.06 -4.56
N ILE A 31 7.26 -3.57 -3.38
CA ILE A 31 8.61 -3.04 -3.12
C ILE A 31 9.66 -4.16 -3.19
N GLU A 32 9.35 -5.36 -2.71
CA GLU A 32 10.26 -6.50 -2.82
C GLU A 32 10.52 -6.90 -4.28
N LEU A 33 9.53 -6.72 -5.15
CA LEU A 33 9.67 -6.97 -6.59
C LEU A 33 10.33 -5.81 -7.36
N ASP A 34 10.07 -4.57 -6.96
CA ASP A 34 10.60 -3.35 -7.61
C ASP A 34 11.03 -2.30 -6.57
N PRO A 35 12.18 -2.50 -5.92
CA PRO A 35 12.65 -1.61 -4.85
C PRO A 35 13.12 -0.25 -5.36
N GLN A 36 13.29 -0.08 -6.68
CA GLN A 36 13.67 1.21 -7.28
C GLN A 36 12.47 2.12 -7.50
N ASN A 37 11.25 1.59 -7.37
CA ASN A 37 10.04 2.34 -7.62
C ASN A 37 9.59 3.13 -6.39
N HIS A 38 10.03 4.38 -6.35
CA HIS A 38 9.70 5.33 -5.27
C HIS A 38 8.19 5.53 -5.05
N VAL A 39 7.35 5.33 -6.08
CA VAL A 39 5.89 5.45 -5.97
C VAL A 39 5.32 4.45 -4.95
N LEU A 40 5.90 3.26 -4.85
CA LEU A 40 5.44 2.23 -3.92
C LEU A 40 5.67 2.65 -2.46
N TYR A 41 6.80 3.31 -2.19
CA TYR A 41 7.10 3.85 -0.86
C TYR A 41 6.18 5.03 -0.50
N SER A 42 5.85 5.88 -1.47
CA SER A 42 4.86 6.96 -1.29
C SER A 42 3.48 6.39 -0.98
N ASN A 43 3.04 5.37 -1.72
CA ASN A 43 1.74 4.73 -1.50
C ASN A 43 1.67 4.01 -0.15
N ARG A 44 2.74 3.30 0.24
CA ARG A 44 2.85 2.70 1.57
C ARG A 44 2.81 3.75 2.69
N SER A 45 3.45 4.89 2.49
CA SER A 45 3.42 6.00 3.45
C SER A 45 2.02 6.57 3.60
N ALA A 46 1.30 6.78 2.47
CA ALA A 46 -0.10 7.18 2.48
C ALA A 46 -0.96 6.17 3.24
N ALA A 47 -0.77 4.88 3.02
CA ALA A 47 -1.50 3.82 3.73
C ALA A 47 -1.26 3.83 5.24
N ASN A 48 -0.01 4.02 5.68
CA ASN A 48 0.32 4.18 7.11
C ASN A 48 -0.31 5.43 7.73
N ALA A 49 -0.29 6.55 7.01
CA ALA A 49 -0.92 7.79 7.46
C ALA A 49 -2.44 7.63 7.59
N GLY A 50 -3.06 6.99 6.60
CA GLY A 50 -4.45 6.56 6.65
C GLY A 50 -4.70 5.74 7.91
N LYS A 51 -4.05 4.58 8.07
CA LYS A 51 -4.21 3.70 9.24
C LYS A 51 -4.19 4.46 10.57
N ARG A 52 -3.21 5.35 10.78
CA ARG A 52 -3.10 6.16 12.02
C ARG A 52 -4.28 7.11 12.24
N GLN A 53 -4.88 7.64 11.19
CA GLN A 53 -6.07 8.49 11.29
C GLN A 53 -7.30 7.67 11.67
N TRP A 54 -7.45 6.44 11.16
CA TRP A 54 -8.54 5.54 11.53
C TRP A 54 -8.40 5.03 12.96
N SER A 55 -7.18 4.71 13.38
CA SER A 55 -6.92 4.34 14.78
C SER A 55 -7.24 5.46 15.78
N LYS A 56 -7.29 6.73 15.34
CA LYS A 56 -7.70 7.87 16.16
C LYS A 56 -9.20 8.15 16.11
N ALA A 57 -9.90 7.62 15.10
CA ALA A 57 -11.33 7.85 14.90
C ALA A 57 -12.22 6.83 15.63
N LEU A 58 -11.63 5.79 16.23
CA LEU A 58 -12.29 4.78 17.06
C LEU A 58 -12.05 5.08 18.54
#